data_AF-X1R147-F1
#
_entry.id   AF-X1R147-F1
#
_cell.length_a   1.000
_cell.length_b   1.000
_cell.length_c   1.000
_cell.angle_alpha   90.00
_cell.angle_beta   90.00
_cell.angle_gamma   90.00
#
_symmetry.space_group_name_H-M   'P 1'
#
loop_
_entity.id
_entity.type
_entity.pdbx_description
1 polymer ?
#
loop_
_entity_poly.entity_id
_entity_poly.type
_entity_poly.pdbx_seq_one_letter_code
_entity_poly.pdbx_strand_id
1 'polypeptide(L)' 'MKKPKIVVVGSINMDLVVKSSKFPLPGETVIGNAMQTFPGGKGA' A
#
# COMPACT_ATOMS: atom_id res chain seq x y z
N MET A 1 -8.37 -33.20 -0.72
CA MET A 1 -8.58 -31.74 -0.65
C MET A 1 -9.51 -31.31 -1.77
N LYS A 2 -10.42 -30.35 -1.53
CA LYS A 2 -11.39 -29.88 -2.53
C LYS A 2 -10.68 -28.91 -3.49
N LYS A 3 -10.91 -29.03 -4.80
CA LYS A 3 -10.30 -28.12 -5.80
C LYS A 3 -10.81 -26.68 -5.58
N PRO A 4 -9.95 -25.67 -5.63
CA PRO A 4 -10.37 -24.28 -5.51
C PRO A 4 -11.30 -23.91 -6.69
N LYS A 5 -12.32 -23.10 -6.41
CA LYS A 5 -13.29 -22.65 -7.43
C LYS A 5 -12.69 -21.60 -8.37
N ILE A 6 -11.76 -20.80 -7.87
CA ILE A 6 -11.06 -19.73 -8.59
C ILE A 6 -9.61 -19.73 -8.12
N VAL A 7 -8.69 -19.49 -9.05
CA VAL A 7 -7.28 -19.22 -8.76
C VAL A 7 -6.99 -17.80 -9.20
N VAL A 8 -6.49 -16.98 -8.28
CA VAL A 8 -6.02 -15.63 -8.57
C VAL A 8 -4.50 -15.68 -8.65
N VAL A 9 -3.95 -15.22 -9.77
CA VAL A 9 -2.51 -15.05 -9.94
C VAL A 9 -2.25 -13.56 -10.06
N GLY A 10 -1.60 -12.99 -9.05
CA GLY A 10 -1.32 -11.57 -9.05
C GLY A 10 -0.39 -11.14 -7.91
N SER A 11 -0.24 -9.82 -7.80
CA SER A 11 0.71 -9.18 -6.91
C SER A 11 0.21 -9.15 -5.46
N ILE A 12 1.13 -9.29 -4.51
CA ILE A 12 0.95 -8.98 -3.09
C ILE A 12 1.89 -7.83 -2.72
N ASN A 13 1.38 -6.83 -1.99
CA ASN A 13 2.14 -5.68 -1.51
C ASN A 13 1.81 -5.35 -0.04
N MET A 14 2.64 -4.51 0.57
CA MET A 14 2.33 -3.79 1.81
C MET A 14 2.30 -2.30 1.49
N ASP A 15 1.16 -1.68 1.68
CA ASP A 15 1.00 -0.25 1.44
C ASP A 15 1.46 0.52 2.68
N LEU A 16 2.46 1.38 2.50
CA LEU A 16 2.99 2.27 3.54
C LEU A 16 2.42 3.68 3.30
N VAL A 17 1.41 4.07 4.10
CA VAL A 17 0.67 5.31 3.88
C VAL A 17 1.08 6.34 4.92
N VAL A 18 1.56 7.50 4.46
CA VAL A 18 1.90 8.66 5.30
C VAL A 18 0.95 9.80 4.99
N LYS A 19 0.34 10.39 6.02
CA LYS A 19 -0.45 11.62 5.90
C LYS A 19 0.45 12.83 6.15
N SER A 20 0.31 13.84 5.31
CA SER A 20 0.99 15.14 5.41
C SER A 20 0.01 16.26 5.08
N SER A 21 0.34 17.50 5.46
CA SER A 21 -0.49 18.68 5.16
C SER A 21 -0.46 19.06 3.67
N LYS A 22 0.57 18.64 2.94
CA LYS A 22 0.77 18.87 1.50
C LYS A 22 1.69 17.81 0.89
N PHE A 23 1.71 17.73 -0.44
CA PHE A 23 2.74 17.00 -1.16
C PHE A 23 4.08 17.76 -1.12
N PRO A 24 5.22 17.05 -1.05
CA PRO A 24 6.53 17.68 -1.11
C PRO A 24 6.82 18.22 -2.52
N LEU A 25 7.50 19.35 -2.58
CA LEU A 25 8.14 19.82 -3.81
C LEU A 25 9.51 19.13 -4.02
N PRO A 26 10.09 19.15 -5.23
CA PRO A 26 11.43 18.61 -5.45
C PRO A 26 12.46 19.24 -4.51
N GLY A 27 13.20 18.40 -3.78
CA GLY A 27 14.21 18.81 -2.80
C GLY A 27 13.67 19.19 -1.41
N GLU A 28 12.35 19.22 -1.23
CA GLU A 28 11.73 19.52 0.06
C GLU A 28 11.60 18.26 0.93
N THR A 29 11.81 18.40 2.25
CA THR A 29 11.44 17.39 3.25
C THR A 29 10.22 17.86 4.03
N VAL A 30 9.14 17.06 4.06
CA VAL A 30 7.89 17.38 4.76
C VAL A 30 7.65 16.40 5.90
N ILE A 31 7.34 16.92 7.09
CA ILE A 31 6.99 16.09 8.25
C ILE A 31 5.57 15.55 8.09
N GLY A 32 5.46 14.23 8.12
CA GLY A 32 4.17 13.53 8.20
C GLY A 32 3.58 13.61 9.60
N ASN A 33 2.24 13.59 9.71
CA ASN A 33 1.53 13.63 10.98
C ASN A 33 0.90 12.29 11.39
N ALA A 34 0.85 11.31 10.49
CA ALA A 34 0.45 9.93 10.79
C ALA A 34 1.04 8.95 9.76
N MET A 35 1.33 7.73 10.19
CA MET A 35 1.76 6.61 9.35
C MET A 35 0.91 5.38 9.64
N GLN A 36 0.50 4.66 8.60
CA GLN A 36 -0.29 3.43 8.69
C GLN A 36 0.21 2.41 7.67
N THR A 37 0.00 1.12 7.96
CA THR A 37 0.31 0.01 7.05
C THR A 37 -0.97 -0.73 6.69
N PHE A 38 -1.09 -1.13 5.42
CA PHE A 38 -2.23 -1.91 4.94
C PHE A 38 -1.76 -3.07 4.07
N PRO A 39 -2.36 -4.27 4.19
CA PRO A 39 -2.17 -5.31 3.20
C PRO A 39 -2.72 -4.81 1.85
N GLY A 40 -1.93 -4.95 0.80
CA GLY A 40 -2.27 -4.46 -0.53
C GLY A 40 -1.83 -5.43 -1.61
N GLY A 41 -1.84 -4.92 -2.84
CA GLY A 41 -1.57 -5.72 -4.03
C GLY A 41 -2.87 -6.19 -4.67
N LYS A 42 -2.96 -5.99 -5.99
CA LYS A 42 -4.21 -6.20 -6.74
C LYS A 42 -4.63 -7.66 -6.85
N GLY A 43 -3.74 -8.60 -6.53
CA GLY A 43 -3.99 -10.04 -6.64
C GLY A 43 -4.07 -10.77 -5.31
N ALA A 44 -3.94 -10.07 -4.18
CA ALA A 44 -4.01 -10.62 -2.84
C ALA A 44 -5.45 -10.67 -2.32
#